data_AF-A0A914HH95-F1
#
_entry.id   AF-A0A914HH95-F1
#
_cell.length_a   1.000
_cell.length_b   1.000
_cell.length_c   1.000
_cell.angle_alpha   90.00
_cell.angle_beta   90.00
_cell.angle_gamma   90.00
#
_symmetry.space_group_name_H-M   'P 1'
#
loop_
_entity.id
_entity.type
_entity.pdbx_description
1 polymer ?
#
loop_
_entity_poly.entity_id
_entity_poly.type
_entity_poly.pdbx_seq_one_letter_code
_entity_poly.pdbx_strand_id
1 'polypeptide(L)'
;MSATEQISFDDMAKVQRLREMVKEQLSPYYDTNFNLLRWLRGHNDNFGEIVPKLKNHLLLRRLFHLDSMADGPRDHQVHKHWEAGLTSESGLIPDCLVNIEQSGTNDYWGMLHTFPINHVLRARIYDLEVMLRGVMAKEEATGRQHSVLYVMDLSGLKYDRNLITLLRGALSSISAFMSEHYVELIHAFVLVNAPNFISTIWSIAKPLLPERTRNKVQILGKSTWRSEILQMARAEALPSFWNAEGEENLFLADVKRSVPIDPANYHKTNQLPRDFYTAISIGAGKCGTIEVEAEKGQTLRWKFESDGHFCFAVHFKSGETPSRLAYPKLNQIPGPTFVPFDDHLQCDATGVYQFWFSNEHAWLHALKIRHRISKE
;
A
#
# COMPACT_ATOMS: atom_id res chain seq x y z
N MET A 1 13.72 4.63 -22.54
CA MET A 1 12.30 4.49 -22.90
C MET A 1 11.49 5.11 -21.77
N SER A 2 10.64 6.11 -21.94
CA SER A 2 10.27 6.94 -23.09
C SER A 2 10.22 8.41 -22.63
N ALA A 3 10.34 9.36 -23.54
CA ALA A 3 9.78 10.68 -23.32
C ALA A 3 8.26 10.50 -23.21
N THR A 4 7.64 11.02 -22.15
CA THR A 4 6.20 10.94 -21.95
C THR A 4 5.56 12.04 -22.79
N GLU A 5 5.09 11.67 -23.98
CA GLU A 5 4.30 12.53 -24.86
C GLU A 5 2.97 12.92 -24.19
N GLN A 6 2.41 14.05 -24.62
CA GLN A 6 1.01 14.40 -24.35
C GLN A 6 0.10 13.21 -24.68
N ILE A 7 -1.02 13.07 -23.97
CA ILE A 7 -1.92 11.91 -24.13
C ILE A 7 -2.36 11.81 -25.60
N SER A 8 -2.11 10.67 -26.24
CA SER A 8 -2.44 10.44 -27.64
C SER A 8 -3.97 10.45 -27.86
N PHE A 9 -4.41 10.68 -29.09
CA PHE A 9 -5.84 10.65 -29.43
C PHE A 9 -6.48 9.29 -29.08
N ASP A 10 -5.79 8.20 -29.38
CA ASP A 10 -6.25 6.84 -29.09
C ASP A 10 -6.34 6.58 -27.59
N ASP A 11 -5.34 7.03 -26.82
CA ASP A 11 -5.35 6.94 -25.35
C ASP A 11 -6.52 7.76 -24.78
N MET A 12 -6.78 8.95 -25.31
CA MET A 12 -7.92 9.79 -24.89
C MET A 12 -9.26 9.10 -25.12
N ALA A 13 -9.45 8.41 -26.25
CA ALA A 13 -10.69 7.66 -26.50
C ALA A 13 -10.89 6.52 -25.49
N LYS A 14 -9.82 5.80 -25.15
CA LYS A 14 -9.86 4.73 -24.13
C LYS A 14 -10.11 5.29 -22.73
N VAL A 15 -9.51 6.42 -22.39
CA VAL A 15 -9.74 7.14 -21.12
C VAL A 15 -11.21 7.51 -20.99
N GLN A 16 -11.83 8.08 -22.03
CA GLN A 16 -13.26 8.43 -22.01
C GLN A 16 -14.15 7.19 -21.84
N ARG A 17 -13.82 6.10 -22.54
CA ARG A 17 -14.53 4.83 -22.36
C ARG A 17 -14.42 4.31 -20.93
N LEU A 18 -13.22 4.33 -20.33
CA LEU A 18 -13.02 3.88 -18.96
C LEU A 18 -13.78 4.76 -17.96
N ARG A 19 -13.71 6.09 -18.13
CA ARG A 19 -14.43 7.08 -17.33
C ARG A 19 -15.93 6.75 -17.27
N GLU A 20 -16.55 6.51 -18.41
CA GLU A 20 -17.98 6.18 -18.50
C GLU A 20 -18.34 4.90 -17.72
N MET A 21 -17.46 3.88 -17.74
CA MET A 21 -17.70 2.59 -17.05
C MET A 21 -17.63 2.68 -15.52
N VAL A 22 -17.00 3.73 -14.97
CA VAL A 22 -16.81 3.92 -13.52
C VAL A 22 -17.35 5.26 -13.01
N LYS A 23 -18.09 6.00 -13.85
CA LYS A 23 -18.54 7.37 -13.56
C LYS A 23 -19.30 7.52 -12.25
N GLU A 24 -20.06 6.50 -11.85
CA GLU A 24 -20.85 6.51 -10.62
C GLU A 24 -20.00 6.49 -9.35
N GLN A 25 -18.77 5.97 -9.43
CA GLN A 25 -17.85 5.85 -8.30
C GLN A 25 -16.73 6.90 -8.35
N LEU A 26 -16.58 7.62 -9.46
CA LEU A 26 -15.46 8.51 -9.71
C LEU A 26 -15.71 9.87 -9.03
N SER A 27 -14.73 10.36 -8.28
CA SER A 27 -14.78 11.70 -7.69
C SER A 27 -14.20 12.76 -8.62
N PRO A 28 -14.62 14.04 -8.52
CA PRO A 28 -14.03 15.12 -9.31
C PRO A 28 -12.50 15.26 -9.10
N TYR A 29 -12.01 14.98 -7.89
CA TYR A 29 -10.58 15.03 -7.59
C TYR A 29 -9.80 13.95 -8.36
N TYR A 30 -10.31 12.71 -8.39
CA TYR A 30 -9.59 11.60 -9.01
C TYR A 30 -9.84 11.48 -10.52
N ASP A 31 -10.91 12.10 -11.06
CA ASP A 31 -11.24 12.13 -12.48
C ASP A 31 -10.27 12.99 -13.31
N THR A 32 -9.05 12.51 -13.46
CA THR A 32 -8.06 13.08 -14.38
C THR A 32 -7.75 12.08 -15.49
N ASN A 33 -7.44 12.61 -16.67
CA ASN A 33 -7.03 11.75 -17.79
C ASN A 33 -5.79 10.92 -17.42
N PHE A 34 -4.86 11.48 -16.65
CA PHE A 34 -3.65 10.77 -16.24
C PHE A 34 -3.90 9.66 -15.23
N ASN A 35 -4.81 9.83 -14.27
CA ASN A 35 -5.17 8.76 -13.34
C ASN A 35 -5.81 7.59 -14.09
N LEU A 36 -6.77 7.85 -14.97
CA LEU A 36 -7.39 6.80 -15.77
C LEU A 36 -6.40 6.14 -16.76
N LEU A 37 -5.47 6.93 -17.32
CA LEU A 37 -4.42 6.41 -18.20
C LEU A 37 -3.44 5.49 -17.48
N ARG A 38 -3.14 5.72 -16.20
CA ARG A 38 -2.34 4.79 -15.38
C ARG A 38 -2.98 3.40 -15.32
N TRP A 39 -4.29 3.33 -15.10
CA TRP A 39 -5.03 2.07 -15.07
C TRP A 39 -4.98 1.34 -16.42
N LEU A 40 -5.15 2.07 -17.52
CA LEU A 40 -5.05 1.54 -18.88
C LEU A 40 -3.66 0.97 -19.16
N ARG A 41 -2.60 1.75 -18.92
CA ARG A 41 -1.20 1.35 -19.14
C ARG A 41 -0.79 0.18 -18.25
N GLY A 42 -1.15 0.22 -16.97
CA GLY A 42 -0.78 -0.80 -16.01
C GLY A 42 -1.40 -2.16 -16.30
N HIS A 43 -2.53 -2.23 -17.01
CA HIS A 43 -3.28 -3.45 -17.26
C HIS A 43 -3.48 -3.72 -18.76
N ASN A 44 -2.63 -3.15 -19.62
CA ASN A 44 -2.63 -3.37 -21.07
C ASN A 44 -4.01 -3.18 -21.72
N ASP A 45 -4.71 -2.10 -21.35
CA ASP A 45 -6.07 -1.77 -21.81
C ASP A 45 -7.12 -2.86 -21.55
N ASN A 46 -6.86 -3.82 -20.66
CA ASN A 46 -7.79 -4.89 -20.31
C ASN A 46 -8.92 -4.36 -19.42
N PHE A 47 -9.96 -3.81 -20.03
CA PHE A 47 -11.13 -3.28 -19.32
C PHE A 47 -11.79 -4.30 -18.38
N GLY A 48 -11.75 -5.59 -18.71
CA GLY A 48 -12.31 -6.66 -17.87
C GLY A 48 -11.58 -6.82 -16.54
N GLU A 49 -10.26 -6.57 -16.53
CA GLU A 49 -9.45 -6.54 -15.32
C GLU A 49 -9.49 -5.16 -14.63
N ILE A 50 -9.40 -4.08 -15.41
CA ILE A 50 -9.32 -2.70 -14.89
C ILE A 50 -10.58 -2.33 -14.12
N VAL A 51 -11.77 -2.55 -14.69
CA VAL A 51 -13.01 -1.98 -14.14
C VAL A 51 -13.31 -2.51 -12.73
N PRO A 52 -13.23 -3.83 -12.44
CA PRO A 52 -13.40 -4.33 -11.07
C PRO A 52 -12.36 -3.77 -10.09
N LYS A 53 -11.09 -3.68 -10.50
CA LYS A 53 -9.99 -3.16 -9.65
C LYS A 53 -10.16 -1.68 -9.35
N LEU A 54 -10.47 -0.88 -10.37
CA LEU A 54 -10.70 0.55 -10.25
C LEU A 54 -11.93 0.82 -9.38
N LYS A 55 -13.04 0.08 -9.57
CA LYS A 55 -14.22 0.21 -8.67
C LYS A 55 -13.88 -0.10 -7.21
N ASN A 56 -13.05 -1.11 -6.96
CA ASN A 56 -12.55 -1.40 -5.61
C ASN A 56 -11.68 -0.26 -5.06
N HIS A 57 -10.77 0.29 -5.88
CA HIS A 57 -9.95 1.44 -5.48
C HIS A 57 -10.82 2.68 -5.20
N LEU A 58 -11.79 3.01 -6.04
CA LEU A 58 -12.69 4.15 -5.84
C LEU A 58 -13.56 4.00 -4.59
N LEU A 59 -14.02 2.78 -4.28
CA LEU A 59 -14.69 2.47 -3.01
C LEU A 59 -13.76 2.74 -1.82
N LEU A 60 -12.50 2.31 -1.91
CA LEU A 60 -11.48 2.58 -0.90
C LEU A 60 -11.22 4.08 -0.73
N ARG A 61 -11.06 4.81 -1.85
CA ARG A 61 -10.89 6.27 -1.85
C ARG A 61 -12.00 6.97 -1.08
N ARG A 62 -13.25 6.60 -1.37
CA ARG A 62 -14.43 7.17 -0.73
C ARG A 62 -14.48 6.86 0.77
N LEU A 63 -14.31 5.60 1.15
CA LEU A 63 -14.48 5.16 2.55
C LEU A 63 -13.33 5.63 3.45
N PHE A 64 -12.13 5.76 2.93
CA PHE A 64 -10.97 6.22 3.69
C PHE A 64 -10.69 7.71 3.50
N HIS A 65 -11.57 8.43 2.80
CA HIS A 65 -11.46 9.87 2.52
C HIS A 65 -10.11 10.25 1.89
N LEU A 66 -9.66 9.47 0.91
CA LEU A 66 -8.32 9.61 0.33
C LEU A 66 -8.12 10.92 -0.43
N ASP A 67 -9.18 11.46 -1.05
CA ASP A 67 -9.08 12.67 -1.87
C ASP A 67 -8.60 13.89 -1.07
N SER A 68 -9.00 13.99 0.19
CA SER A 68 -8.57 15.06 1.11
C SER A 68 -7.49 14.62 2.11
N MET A 69 -7.01 13.37 2.03
CA MET A 69 -6.12 12.82 3.06
C MET A 69 -4.83 13.61 3.22
N ALA A 70 -4.19 13.97 2.11
CA ALA A 70 -2.93 14.71 2.14
C ALA A 70 -3.10 16.20 2.51
N ASP A 71 -4.34 16.71 2.68
CA ASP A 71 -4.61 18.07 3.18
C ASP A 71 -4.54 18.12 4.71
N GLY A 72 -4.76 16.97 5.33
CA GLY A 72 -4.71 16.80 6.77
C GLY A 72 -3.28 16.78 7.32
N PRO A 73 -3.15 16.64 8.64
CA PRO A 73 -1.85 16.39 9.27
C PRO A 73 -1.37 14.96 9.04
N ARG A 74 -0.04 14.80 8.94
CA ARG A 74 0.65 13.50 8.96
C ARG A 74 0.90 13.04 10.40
N ASP A 75 -0.16 12.65 11.10
CA ASP A 75 -0.16 12.48 12.56
C ASP A 75 -0.55 11.08 13.06
N HIS A 76 -0.62 10.09 12.17
CA HIS A 76 -0.86 8.71 12.57
C HIS A 76 0.25 8.23 13.53
N GLN A 77 -0.07 7.44 14.56
CA GLN A 77 0.92 7.05 15.58
C GLN A 77 2.15 6.34 14.99
N VAL A 78 1.94 5.55 13.93
CA VAL A 78 3.01 4.90 13.13
C VAL A 78 3.97 5.92 12.50
N HIS A 79 3.53 7.12 12.11
CA HIS A 79 4.36 8.15 11.47
C HIS A 79 5.49 8.66 12.37
N LYS A 80 5.39 8.49 13.70
CA LYS A 80 6.48 8.78 14.65
C LYS A 80 7.67 7.86 14.47
N HIS A 81 7.46 6.71 13.84
CA HIS A 81 8.46 5.65 13.61
C HIS A 81 8.73 5.41 12.13
N TRP A 82 7.98 6.10 11.26
CA TRP A 82 8.08 6.00 9.81
C TRP A 82 8.07 7.40 9.22
N GLU A 83 9.25 7.94 8.95
CA GLU A 83 9.43 9.32 8.50
C GLU A 83 8.90 9.55 7.08
N ALA A 84 8.55 10.81 6.78
CA ALA A 84 8.12 11.22 5.45
C ALA A 84 9.30 11.16 4.47
N GLY A 85 9.02 10.67 3.25
CA GLY A 85 10.06 10.40 2.25
C GLY A 85 10.04 11.30 1.02
N LEU A 86 8.94 11.99 0.73
CA LEU A 86 8.81 12.78 -0.50
C LEU A 86 9.72 14.01 -0.44
N THR A 87 10.58 14.16 -1.45
CA THR A 87 11.52 15.28 -1.59
C THR A 87 11.14 16.12 -2.82
N SER A 88 12.12 16.61 -3.58
CA SER A 88 11.90 17.39 -4.80
C SER A 88 11.77 16.50 -6.05
N GLU A 89 11.67 17.16 -7.20
CA GLU A 89 11.88 16.52 -8.50
C GLU A 89 13.28 15.91 -8.59
N SER A 90 13.38 14.81 -9.34
CA SER A 90 14.65 14.19 -9.72
C SER A 90 15.55 15.18 -10.46
N GLY A 91 14.98 15.99 -11.37
CA GLY A 91 15.74 16.94 -12.19
C GLY A 91 16.65 16.31 -13.25
N LEU A 92 16.68 14.98 -13.36
CA LEU A 92 17.43 14.20 -14.35
C LEU A 92 16.55 13.17 -15.07
N ILE A 93 15.71 12.45 -14.33
CA ILE A 93 14.62 11.67 -14.89
C ILE A 93 13.46 12.62 -15.18
N PRO A 94 12.99 12.73 -16.44
CA PRO A 94 11.88 13.60 -16.80
C PRO A 94 10.62 13.27 -16.01
N ASP A 95 9.90 14.30 -15.59
CA ASP A 95 8.55 14.20 -15.02
C ASP A 95 8.49 13.27 -13.79
N CYS A 96 9.50 13.34 -12.93
CA CYS A 96 9.69 12.39 -11.84
C CYS A 96 10.01 13.08 -10.51
N LEU A 97 9.21 12.80 -9.48
CA LEU A 97 9.49 13.16 -8.08
C LEU A 97 10.35 12.08 -7.42
N VAL A 98 11.04 12.41 -6.33
CA VAL A 98 11.85 11.44 -5.58
C VAL A 98 11.24 11.21 -4.20
N ASN A 99 11.00 9.93 -3.87
CA ASN A 99 10.61 9.52 -2.52
C ASN A 99 11.70 8.62 -1.91
N ILE A 100 12.11 8.94 -0.69
CA ILE A 100 13.10 8.20 0.08
C ILE A 100 12.39 7.29 1.10
N GLU A 101 12.66 6.00 1.02
CA GLU A 101 12.21 5.01 1.98
C GLU A 101 13.41 4.40 2.71
N GLN A 102 13.46 4.56 4.03
CA GLN A 102 14.55 4.04 4.86
C GLN A 102 14.35 2.57 5.24
N SER A 103 14.22 1.68 4.25
CA SER A 103 13.88 0.27 4.46
C SER A 103 14.85 -0.52 5.34
N GLY A 104 16.12 -0.11 5.44
CA GLY A 104 17.09 -0.76 6.31
C GLY A 104 16.96 -0.40 7.79
N THR A 105 16.40 0.78 8.12
CA THR A 105 16.30 1.27 9.51
C THR A 105 14.87 1.39 10.02
N ASN A 106 13.86 1.44 9.15
CA ASN A 106 12.47 1.45 9.55
C ASN A 106 12.14 0.18 10.37
N ASP A 107 11.62 0.37 11.58
CA ASP A 107 11.32 -0.71 12.52
C ASP A 107 9.98 -1.39 12.19
N TYR A 108 9.90 -2.03 11.04
CA TYR A 108 8.69 -2.75 10.59
C TYR A 108 8.26 -3.82 11.59
N TRP A 109 9.23 -4.46 12.25
CA TRP A 109 8.96 -5.47 13.25
C TRP A 109 8.23 -4.86 14.45
N GLY A 110 8.77 -3.79 15.03
CA GLY A 110 8.16 -3.09 16.14
C GLY A 110 6.80 -2.49 15.78
N MET A 111 6.66 -1.91 14.58
CA MET A 111 5.39 -1.37 14.09
C MET A 111 4.29 -2.43 14.07
N LEU A 112 4.58 -3.62 13.55
CA LEU A 112 3.60 -4.71 13.46
C LEU A 112 3.30 -5.39 14.80
N HIS A 113 4.21 -5.30 15.77
CA HIS A 113 3.96 -5.80 17.13
C HIS A 113 3.23 -4.77 18.00
N THR A 114 3.12 -3.52 17.55
CA THR A 114 2.49 -2.43 18.31
C THR A 114 1.13 -2.05 17.74
N PHE A 115 1.01 -2.03 16.42
CA PHE A 115 -0.20 -1.58 15.71
C PHE A 115 -0.79 -2.70 14.85
N PRO A 116 -2.12 -2.72 14.65
CA PRO A 116 -2.74 -3.55 13.62
C PRO A 116 -2.15 -3.27 12.23
N ILE A 117 -2.05 -4.30 11.38
CA ILE A 117 -1.48 -4.15 10.03
C ILE A 117 -2.21 -3.09 9.18
N ASN A 118 -3.54 -2.97 9.30
CA ASN A 118 -4.29 -1.96 8.55
C ASN A 118 -3.99 -0.53 9.02
N HIS A 119 -3.55 -0.33 10.27
CA HIS A 119 -3.09 0.98 10.76
C HIS A 119 -1.71 1.30 10.18
N VAL A 120 -0.81 0.33 10.12
CA VAL A 120 0.49 0.45 9.42
C VAL A 120 0.26 0.76 7.93
N LEU A 121 -0.71 0.09 7.31
CA LEU A 121 -1.09 0.34 5.92
C LEU A 121 -1.71 1.73 5.73
N ARG A 122 -2.59 2.19 6.63
CA ARG A 122 -3.18 3.54 6.58
C ARG A 122 -2.12 4.64 6.69
N ALA A 123 -1.14 4.46 7.56
CA ALA A 123 0.01 5.37 7.63
C ALA A 123 0.78 5.42 6.31
N ARG A 124 0.95 4.27 5.64
CA ARG A 124 1.58 4.22 4.31
C ARG A 124 0.70 4.82 3.21
N ILE A 125 -0.61 4.60 3.24
CA ILE A 125 -1.58 5.19 2.31
C ILE A 125 -1.48 6.71 2.34
N TYR A 126 -1.34 7.31 3.53
CA TYR A 126 -1.13 8.75 3.64
C TYR A 126 0.05 9.23 2.79
N ASP A 127 1.22 8.59 2.91
CA ASP A 127 2.41 8.97 2.14
C ASP A 127 2.20 8.76 0.63
N LEU A 128 1.45 7.72 0.24
CA LEU A 128 1.10 7.46 -1.15
C LEU A 128 0.14 8.51 -1.71
N GLU A 129 -0.81 9.00 -0.93
CA GLU A 129 -1.67 10.13 -1.32
C GLU A 129 -0.89 11.44 -1.41
N VAL A 130 0.10 11.67 -0.54
CA VAL A 130 1.02 12.82 -0.65
C VAL A 130 1.82 12.75 -1.95
N MET A 131 2.38 11.57 -2.27
CA MET A 131 3.05 11.32 -3.56
C MET A 131 2.12 11.55 -4.76
N LEU A 132 0.93 10.96 -4.74
CA LEU A 132 -0.05 11.09 -5.81
C LEU A 132 -0.46 12.54 -6.01
N ARG A 133 -0.68 13.30 -4.94
CA ARG A 133 -1.00 14.72 -5.02
C ARG A 133 0.13 15.55 -5.62
N GLY A 134 1.37 15.32 -5.19
CA GLY A 134 2.53 15.99 -5.77
C GLY A 134 2.65 15.70 -7.26
N VAL A 135 2.43 14.45 -7.66
CA VAL A 135 2.36 14.04 -9.07
C VAL A 135 1.25 14.78 -9.80
N MET A 136 0.00 14.70 -9.33
CA MET A 136 -1.16 15.33 -9.99
C MET A 136 -1.00 16.85 -10.15
N ALA A 137 -0.41 17.54 -9.16
CA ALA A 137 -0.12 18.96 -9.26
C ALA A 137 0.89 19.27 -10.38
N LYS A 138 1.91 18.44 -10.56
CA LYS A 138 2.86 18.57 -11.68
C LYS A 138 2.23 18.24 -13.02
N GLU A 139 1.34 17.26 -13.06
CA GLU A 139 0.59 16.89 -14.27
C GLU A 139 -0.32 18.03 -14.74
N GLU A 140 -1.02 18.68 -13.82
CA GLU A 140 -1.85 19.85 -14.10
C GLU A 140 -1.00 21.01 -14.63
N ALA A 141 0.15 21.29 -13.98
CA ALA A 141 1.03 22.39 -14.36
C ALA A 141 1.73 22.18 -15.72
N THR A 142 2.02 20.93 -16.10
CA THR A 142 2.88 20.62 -17.25
C THR A 142 2.15 19.98 -18.43
N GLY A 143 0.94 19.44 -18.21
CA GLY A 143 0.22 18.65 -19.19
C GLY A 143 0.92 17.33 -19.56
N ARG A 144 1.83 16.83 -18.73
CA ARG A 144 2.59 15.58 -18.95
C ARG A 144 2.43 14.63 -17.76
N GLN A 145 2.32 13.33 -18.03
CA GLN A 145 2.18 12.32 -16.97
C GLN A 145 3.44 12.27 -16.11
N HIS A 146 3.28 12.40 -14.80
CA HIS A 146 4.37 12.37 -13.83
C HIS A 146 4.43 11.05 -13.06
N SER A 147 5.56 10.79 -12.42
CA SER A 147 5.81 9.55 -11.68
C SER A 147 6.71 9.78 -10.46
N VAL A 148 6.97 8.72 -9.70
CA VAL A 148 7.87 8.76 -8.52
C VAL A 148 9.02 7.77 -8.66
N LEU A 149 10.25 8.25 -8.49
CA LEU A 149 11.43 7.43 -8.23
C LEU A 149 11.43 7.04 -6.75
N TYR A 150 11.18 5.77 -6.47
CA TYR A 150 11.07 5.26 -5.10
C TYR A 150 12.41 4.68 -4.65
N VAL A 151 13.21 5.50 -3.97
CA VAL A 151 14.56 5.11 -3.52
C VAL A 151 14.48 4.43 -2.16
N MET A 152 14.94 3.19 -2.09
CA MET A 152 14.94 2.37 -0.87
C MET A 152 16.36 2.30 -0.30
N ASP A 153 16.59 2.99 0.81
CA ASP A 153 17.85 2.95 1.55
C ASP A 153 17.92 1.69 2.42
N LEU A 154 18.83 0.79 2.10
CA LEU A 154 19.04 -0.46 2.83
C LEU A 154 20.13 -0.34 3.92
N SER A 155 20.58 0.87 4.23
CA SER A 155 21.51 1.12 5.35
C SER A 155 20.98 0.51 6.64
N GLY A 156 21.81 -0.25 7.36
CA GLY A 156 21.44 -0.86 8.64
C GLY A 156 20.57 -2.11 8.54
N LEU A 157 20.18 -2.55 7.32
CA LEU A 157 19.41 -3.77 7.14
C LEU A 157 20.17 -4.98 7.74
N LYS A 158 19.48 -5.76 8.58
CA LYS A 158 20.04 -6.94 9.25
C LYS A 158 19.49 -8.22 8.62
N TYR A 159 20.37 -9.18 8.36
CA TYR A 159 19.95 -10.50 7.91
C TYR A 159 19.57 -11.36 9.12
N ASP A 160 18.28 -11.41 9.44
CA ASP A 160 17.75 -12.19 10.55
C ASP A 160 16.40 -12.86 10.20
N ARG A 161 15.87 -13.64 11.15
CA ARG A 161 14.58 -14.33 10.98
C ARG A 161 13.41 -13.34 10.85
N ASN A 162 13.51 -12.17 11.48
CA ASN A 162 12.45 -11.16 11.44
C ASN A 162 12.33 -10.60 10.04
N LEU A 163 13.44 -10.28 9.37
CA LEU A 163 13.44 -9.84 7.98
C LEU A 163 12.79 -10.87 7.05
N ILE A 164 13.11 -12.16 7.19
CA ILE A 164 12.50 -13.21 6.36
C ILE A 164 10.99 -13.31 6.59
N THR A 165 10.55 -13.22 7.85
CA THR A 165 9.12 -13.20 8.21
C THR A 165 8.41 -11.99 7.62
N LEU A 166 9.02 -10.80 7.72
CA LEU A 166 8.50 -9.55 7.18
C LEU A 166 8.34 -9.62 5.66
N LEU A 167 9.35 -10.13 4.94
CA LEU A 167 9.33 -10.29 3.48
C LEU A 167 8.20 -11.23 3.02
N ARG A 168 8.00 -12.34 3.73
CA ARG A 168 6.95 -13.33 3.42
C ARG A 168 5.55 -12.90 3.85
N GLY A 169 5.43 -11.95 4.76
CA GLY A 169 4.16 -11.46 5.28
C GLY A 169 3.88 -10.02 4.92
N ALA A 170 4.13 -9.12 5.87
CA ALA A 170 3.65 -7.75 5.82
C ALA A 170 4.25 -6.92 4.67
N LEU A 171 5.55 -7.05 4.37
CA LEU A 171 6.16 -6.29 3.28
C LEU A 171 5.66 -6.74 1.90
N SER A 172 5.45 -8.05 1.71
CA SER A 172 4.77 -8.57 0.50
C SER A 172 3.35 -8.04 0.40
N SER A 173 2.60 -8.01 1.50
CA SER A 173 1.22 -7.51 1.53
C SER A 173 1.13 -6.01 1.22
N ILE A 174 2.03 -5.18 1.76
CA ILE A 174 2.13 -3.75 1.45
C ILE A 174 2.49 -3.54 -0.03
N SER A 175 3.46 -4.31 -0.55
CA SER A 175 3.86 -4.25 -1.96
C SER A 175 2.71 -4.64 -2.91
N ALA A 176 1.96 -5.70 -2.58
CA ALA A 176 0.77 -6.10 -3.32
C ALA A 176 -0.31 -5.01 -3.30
N PHE A 177 -0.56 -4.39 -2.14
CA PHE A 177 -1.50 -3.28 -2.02
C PHE A 177 -1.07 -2.08 -2.87
N MET A 178 0.19 -1.67 -2.81
CA MET A 178 0.73 -0.57 -3.62
C MET A 178 0.57 -0.85 -5.12
N SER A 179 0.92 -2.07 -5.56
CA SER A 179 0.75 -2.47 -6.96
C SER A 179 -0.72 -2.48 -7.39
N GLU A 180 -1.65 -2.81 -6.49
CA GLU A 180 -3.08 -2.89 -6.81
C GLU A 180 -3.76 -1.52 -6.87
N HIS A 181 -3.38 -0.58 -6.00
CA HIS A 181 -4.10 0.68 -5.81
C HIS A 181 -3.38 1.93 -6.35
N TYR A 182 -2.05 1.90 -6.50
CA TYR A 182 -1.24 3.01 -7.00
C TYR A 182 -0.57 2.63 -8.32
N VAL A 183 -1.40 2.15 -9.24
CA VAL A 183 -1.01 1.64 -10.56
C VAL A 183 -0.22 2.70 -11.31
N GLU A 184 0.94 2.32 -11.88
CA GLU A 184 1.81 3.22 -12.66
C GLU A 184 2.13 4.58 -12.00
N LEU A 185 2.08 4.68 -10.67
CA LEU A 185 2.58 5.85 -9.93
C LEU A 185 4.12 5.81 -9.81
N ILE A 186 4.66 4.62 -9.55
CA ILE A 186 6.11 4.41 -9.36
C ILE A 186 6.80 4.16 -10.69
N HIS A 187 7.82 4.99 -10.98
CA HIS A 187 8.72 4.85 -12.11
C HIS A 187 9.65 3.64 -11.95
N ALA A 188 10.41 3.63 -10.85
CA ALA A 188 11.33 2.57 -10.48
C ALA A 188 11.50 2.49 -8.95
N PHE A 189 11.82 1.30 -8.46
CA PHE A 189 12.29 1.08 -7.09
C PHE A 189 13.81 0.95 -7.10
N VAL A 190 14.53 1.93 -6.55
CA VAL A 190 16.00 1.99 -6.61
C VAL A 190 16.59 1.67 -5.24
N LEU A 191 17.27 0.53 -5.10
CA LEU A 191 17.86 0.08 -3.85
C LEU A 191 19.28 0.62 -3.74
N VAL A 192 19.54 1.42 -2.70
CA VAL A 192 20.85 2.01 -2.38
C VAL A 192 21.39 1.44 -1.07
N ASN A 193 22.70 1.59 -0.83
CA ASN A 193 23.37 1.00 0.35
C ASN A 193 23.08 -0.50 0.55
N ALA A 194 22.97 -1.26 -0.55
CA ALA A 194 22.62 -2.67 -0.47
C ALA A 194 23.70 -3.49 0.26
N PRO A 195 23.35 -4.32 1.27
CA PRO A 195 24.31 -5.15 1.99
C PRO A 195 24.79 -6.34 1.14
N ASN A 196 25.88 -7.00 1.56
CA ASN A 196 26.47 -8.14 0.84
C ASN A 196 25.48 -9.29 0.58
N PHE A 197 24.50 -9.48 1.45
CA PHE A 197 23.50 -10.54 1.36
C PHE A 197 22.26 -10.14 0.54
N ILE A 198 22.26 -8.97 -0.12
CA ILE A 198 21.08 -8.49 -0.87
C ILE A 198 20.64 -9.46 -1.97
N SER A 199 21.57 -10.17 -2.60
CA SER A 199 21.25 -11.18 -3.63
C SER A 199 20.43 -12.33 -3.05
N THR A 200 20.73 -12.76 -1.82
CA THR A 200 19.94 -13.76 -1.07
C THR A 200 18.56 -13.22 -0.71
N ILE A 201 18.46 -11.97 -0.27
CA ILE A 201 17.17 -11.34 0.02
C ILE A 201 16.34 -11.21 -1.25
N TRP A 202 16.95 -10.81 -2.36
CA TRP A 202 16.29 -10.67 -3.63
C TRP A 202 15.76 -12.00 -4.17
N SER A 203 16.48 -13.11 -4.01
CA SER A 203 15.98 -14.42 -4.43
C SER A 203 14.74 -14.87 -3.65
N ILE A 204 14.59 -14.43 -2.40
CA ILE A 204 13.41 -14.68 -1.56
C ILE A 204 12.26 -13.71 -1.88
N ALA A 205 12.57 -12.42 -2.03
CA ALA A 205 11.58 -11.38 -2.23
C ALA A 205 10.99 -11.38 -3.64
N LYS A 206 11.83 -11.59 -4.68
CA LYS A 206 11.45 -11.50 -6.09
C LYS A 206 10.18 -12.30 -6.43
N PRO A 207 10.04 -13.58 -6.04
CA PRO A 207 8.82 -14.36 -6.32
C PRO A 207 7.56 -13.82 -5.64
N LEU A 208 7.70 -13.12 -4.52
CA LEU A 208 6.60 -12.57 -3.71
C LEU A 208 6.13 -11.19 -4.21
N LEU A 209 6.91 -10.55 -5.08
CA LEU A 209 6.58 -9.25 -5.65
C LEU A 209 5.63 -9.40 -6.85
N PRO A 210 4.65 -8.49 -6.98
CA PRO A 210 3.88 -8.33 -8.21
C PRO A 210 4.80 -8.14 -9.42
N GLU A 211 4.40 -8.67 -10.58
CA GLU A 211 5.23 -8.65 -11.80
C GLU A 211 5.67 -7.24 -12.20
N ARG A 212 4.75 -6.28 -12.20
CA ARG A 212 5.04 -4.87 -12.50
C ARG A 212 6.07 -4.27 -11.55
N THR A 213 5.94 -4.56 -10.25
CA THR A 213 6.91 -4.13 -9.23
C THR A 213 8.27 -4.74 -9.50
N ARG A 214 8.33 -6.05 -9.74
CA ARG A 214 9.56 -6.81 -9.98
C ARG A 214 10.37 -6.25 -11.15
N ASN A 215 9.68 -5.87 -12.24
CA ASN A 215 10.32 -5.35 -13.46
C ASN A 215 10.84 -3.91 -13.30
N LYS A 216 10.47 -3.22 -12.21
CA LYS A 216 10.86 -1.84 -11.89
C LYS A 216 11.97 -1.76 -10.82
N VAL A 217 12.44 -2.89 -10.27
CA VAL A 217 13.48 -2.89 -9.25
C VAL A 217 14.88 -2.76 -9.87
N GLN A 218 15.65 -1.81 -9.38
CA GLN A 218 17.07 -1.61 -9.71
C GLN A 218 17.88 -1.65 -8.42
N ILE A 219 18.92 -2.48 -8.36
CA ILE A 219 19.83 -2.59 -7.21
C ILE A 219 21.15 -1.97 -7.62
N LEU A 220 21.51 -0.83 -7.01
CA LEU A 220 22.74 -0.12 -7.35
C LEU A 220 23.97 -0.82 -6.74
N GLY A 221 25.14 -0.58 -7.33
CA GLY A 221 26.39 -1.20 -6.91
C GLY A 221 26.81 -0.79 -5.50
N LYS A 222 27.25 -1.75 -4.68
CA LYS A 222 27.58 -1.53 -3.26
C LYS A 222 28.53 -0.35 -3.01
N SER A 223 29.58 -0.21 -3.82
CA SER A 223 30.60 0.84 -3.67
C SER A 223 30.36 2.05 -4.57
N THR A 224 29.42 1.97 -5.50
CA THR A 224 29.19 2.95 -6.56
C THR A 224 27.80 3.56 -6.51
N TRP A 225 26.92 3.11 -5.60
CA TRP A 225 25.54 3.58 -5.54
C TRP A 225 25.43 5.11 -5.41
N ARG A 226 26.38 5.78 -4.74
CA ARG A 226 26.39 7.25 -4.60
C ARG A 226 26.58 7.95 -5.95
N SER A 227 27.50 7.48 -6.78
CA SER A 227 27.70 8.04 -8.12
C SER A 227 26.59 7.61 -9.08
N GLU A 228 26.07 6.39 -8.94
CA GLU A 228 24.94 5.90 -9.73
C GLU A 228 23.63 6.66 -9.44
N ILE A 229 23.30 6.93 -8.16
CA ILE A 229 22.07 7.65 -7.81
C ILE A 229 22.10 9.12 -8.28
N LEU A 230 23.28 9.73 -8.34
CA LEU A 230 23.48 11.07 -8.91
C LEU A 230 23.28 11.13 -10.43
N GLN A 231 23.23 9.99 -11.12
CA GLN A 231 22.81 9.93 -12.52
C GLN A 231 21.28 9.88 -12.67
N MET A 232 20.56 9.66 -11.56
CA MET A 232 19.11 9.48 -11.52
C MET A 232 18.38 10.63 -10.83
N ALA A 233 19.01 11.34 -9.91
CA ALA A 233 18.43 12.50 -9.22
C ALA A 233 19.50 13.51 -8.79
N ARG A 234 19.12 14.79 -8.77
CA ARG A 234 19.98 15.88 -8.28
C ARG A 234 20.12 15.86 -6.76
N ALA A 235 21.16 16.50 -6.26
CA ALA A 235 21.53 16.53 -4.85
C ALA A 235 20.39 17.01 -3.93
N GLU A 236 19.57 17.96 -4.38
CA GLU A 236 18.44 18.53 -3.64
C GLU A 236 17.32 17.51 -3.36
N ALA A 237 17.26 16.43 -4.14
CA ALA A 237 16.29 15.35 -3.97
C ALA A 237 16.81 14.20 -3.10
N LEU A 238 18.09 14.24 -2.71
CA LEU A 238 18.78 13.11 -2.07
C LEU A 238 19.19 13.44 -0.63
N PRO A 239 19.02 12.52 0.34
CA PRO A 239 19.25 12.80 1.76
C PRO A 239 20.66 13.26 2.10
N SER A 240 20.77 14.37 2.83
CA SER A 240 22.05 14.90 3.32
C SER A 240 22.78 13.93 4.27
N PHE A 241 22.07 13.06 4.98
CA PHE A 241 22.67 12.04 5.84
C PHE A 241 23.41 10.92 5.10
N TRP A 242 23.40 10.91 3.75
CA TRP A 242 24.20 9.99 2.94
C TRP A 242 25.62 10.49 2.66
N ASN A 243 25.90 11.77 2.92
CA ASN A 243 27.22 12.35 2.77
C ASN A 243 28.22 11.61 3.67
N ALA A 244 29.38 11.27 3.13
CA ALA A 244 30.49 10.74 3.92
C ALA A 244 31.19 11.88 4.67
N GLU A 245 31.96 11.53 5.70
CA GLU A 245 32.85 12.49 6.36
C GLU A 245 33.82 13.11 5.34
N GLY A 246 33.84 14.43 5.24
CA GLY A 246 34.64 15.17 4.25
C GLY A 246 33.98 15.35 2.87
N GLU A 247 32.80 14.77 2.62
CA GLU A 247 31.99 14.98 1.41
C GLU A 247 30.75 15.84 1.71
N GLU A 248 30.94 16.95 2.42
CA GLU A 248 29.86 17.87 2.73
C GLU A 248 29.25 18.44 1.45
N ASN A 249 27.91 18.40 1.34
CA ASN A 249 27.09 18.95 0.24
C ASN A 249 26.97 18.10 -1.04
N LEU A 250 27.32 16.80 -1.04
CA LEU A 250 27.04 15.92 -2.18
C LEU A 250 25.53 15.64 -2.32
N PHE A 251 24.83 15.54 -1.19
CA PHE A 251 23.38 15.37 -1.05
C PHE A 251 22.83 16.43 -0.09
N LEU A 252 21.63 16.96 -0.36
CA LEU A 252 21.14 18.20 0.27
C LEU A 252 19.74 18.10 0.87
N ALA A 253 18.96 17.05 0.56
CA ALA A 253 17.59 16.94 1.07
C ALA A 253 17.58 16.73 2.59
N ASP A 254 16.75 17.51 3.29
CA ASP A 254 16.47 17.34 4.71
C ASP A 254 15.43 16.23 4.92
N VAL A 255 15.92 15.00 5.04
CA VAL A 255 15.10 13.82 5.37
C VAL A 255 15.43 13.38 6.79
N LYS A 256 14.42 13.23 7.63
CA LYS A 256 14.59 12.82 9.02
C LYS A 256 14.86 11.32 9.13
N ARG A 257 15.62 10.90 10.15
CA ARG A 257 15.85 9.48 10.47
C ARG A 257 14.67 8.92 11.27
N SER A 258 14.27 7.69 10.97
CA SER A 258 13.24 6.99 11.75
C SER A 258 13.71 6.66 13.16
N VAL A 259 12.75 6.59 14.08
CA VAL A 259 12.96 6.25 15.49
C VAL A 259 12.41 4.84 15.75
N PRO A 260 13.19 3.91 16.32
CA PRO A 260 12.72 2.56 16.63
C PRO A 260 11.60 2.58 17.68
N ILE A 261 10.78 1.54 17.72
CA ILE A 261 9.74 1.40 18.74
C ILE A 261 10.34 0.73 19.97
N ASP A 262 10.08 1.30 21.15
CA ASP A 262 10.40 0.63 22.41
C ASP A 262 9.57 -0.66 22.54
N PRO A 263 10.20 -1.86 22.65
CA PRO A 263 9.49 -3.12 22.84
C PRO A 263 8.53 -3.16 24.04
N ALA A 264 8.70 -2.28 25.03
CA ALA A 264 7.75 -2.12 26.12
C ALA A 264 6.34 -1.72 25.65
N ASN A 265 6.24 -1.09 24.48
CA ASN A 265 4.99 -0.67 23.84
C ASN A 265 4.34 -1.76 22.98
N TYR A 266 4.98 -2.93 22.82
CA TYR A 266 4.39 -4.01 22.03
C TYR A 266 3.06 -4.47 22.64
N HIS A 267 2.14 -4.82 21.75
CA HIS A 267 0.84 -5.37 22.11
C HIS A 267 1.03 -6.67 22.91
N LYS A 268 0.35 -6.74 24.05
CA LYS A 268 0.43 -7.89 24.96
C LYS A 268 -0.70 -8.87 24.61
N THR A 269 -0.37 -9.92 23.86
CA THR A 269 -1.30 -10.93 23.30
C THR A 269 -2.15 -11.70 24.33
N ASN A 270 -1.86 -11.58 25.63
CA ASN A 270 -2.44 -12.41 26.69
C ASN A 270 -3.69 -11.82 27.39
N GLN A 271 -4.31 -10.74 26.90
CA GLN A 271 -5.31 -10.02 27.71
C GLN A 271 -6.78 -10.27 27.37
N LEU A 272 -7.13 -10.91 26.25
CA LEU A 272 -8.54 -11.17 25.91
C LEU A 272 -8.90 -12.64 26.18
N PRO A 273 -9.89 -12.93 27.06
CA PRO A 273 -10.37 -14.28 27.30
C PRO A 273 -10.82 -14.96 25.99
N ARG A 274 -10.64 -16.27 25.86
CA ARG A 274 -11.05 -17.01 24.64
C ARG A 274 -12.53 -16.84 24.32
N ASP A 275 -13.36 -16.65 25.35
CA ASP A 275 -14.81 -16.48 25.25
C ASP A 275 -15.21 -15.09 24.70
N PHE A 276 -14.23 -14.20 24.48
CA PHE A 276 -14.45 -12.87 23.92
C PHE A 276 -14.65 -12.87 22.40
N TYR A 277 -14.29 -13.97 21.73
CA TYR A 277 -14.33 -14.11 20.28
C TYR A 277 -15.11 -15.35 19.85
N THR A 278 -15.89 -15.22 18.78
CA THR A 278 -16.37 -16.37 17.99
C THR A 278 -15.27 -16.80 17.03
N ALA A 279 -15.22 -18.09 16.67
CA ALA A 279 -14.22 -18.60 15.73
C ALA A 279 -14.88 -19.21 14.49
N ILE A 280 -14.29 -18.94 13.32
CA ILE A 280 -14.57 -19.67 12.09
C ILE A 280 -13.29 -20.38 11.63
N SER A 281 -13.46 -21.54 11.00
CA SER A 281 -12.36 -22.31 10.39
C SER A 281 -12.64 -22.48 8.91
N ILE A 282 -11.72 -22.03 8.07
CA ILE A 282 -11.85 -22.02 6.62
C ILE A 282 -10.80 -22.97 6.04
N GLY A 283 -11.26 -24.03 5.38
CA GLY A 283 -10.36 -25.00 4.74
C GLY A 283 -9.45 -24.36 3.69
N ALA A 284 -8.32 -24.99 3.40
CA ALA A 284 -7.42 -24.59 2.31
C ALA A 284 -8.20 -24.54 0.98
N GLY A 285 -8.00 -23.49 0.18
CA GLY A 285 -8.70 -23.33 -1.10
C GLY A 285 -10.17 -22.91 -0.98
N LYS A 286 -10.66 -22.53 0.22
CA LYS A 286 -12.07 -22.22 0.48
C LYS A 286 -12.28 -20.78 0.95
N CYS A 287 -13.54 -20.35 0.93
CA CYS A 287 -14.02 -19.11 1.53
C CYS A 287 -14.95 -19.38 2.70
N GLY A 288 -15.01 -18.45 3.64
CA GLY A 288 -15.97 -18.44 4.75
C GLY A 288 -16.65 -17.08 4.86
N THR A 289 -17.85 -17.06 5.41
CA THR A 289 -18.63 -15.83 5.54
C THR A 289 -19.34 -15.75 6.87
N ILE A 290 -19.43 -14.54 7.43
CA ILE A 290 -20.25 -14.22 8.60
C ILE A 290 -21.26 -13.17 8.18
N GLU A 291 -22.53 -13.43 8.43
CA GLU A 291 -23.63 -12.52 8.06
C GLU A 291 -24.10 -11.74 9.28
N VAL A 292 -24.26 -10.43 9.09
CA VAL A 292 -24.73 -9.50 10.12
C VAL A 292 -25.82 -8.63 9.53
N GLU A 293 -27.03 -8.73 10.05
CA GLU A 293 -28.12 -7.81 9.73
C GLU A 293 -27.89 -6.46 10.44
N ALA A 294 -27.98 -5.37 9.69
CA ALA A 294 -27.84 -4.02 10.23
C ALA A 294 -28.77 -3.04 9.53
N GLU A 295 -29.12 -1.97 10.23
CA GLU A 295 -29.96 -0.89 9.74
C GLU A 295 -29.11 0.27 9.21
N LYS A 296 -29.67 1.03 8.26
CA LYS A 296 -29.05 2.25 7.77
C LYS A 296 -28.75 3.20 8.93
N GLY A 297 -27.50 3.68 8.98
CA GLY A 297 -27.01 4.59 10.02
C GLY A 297 -26.30 3.90 11.19
N GLN A 298 -26.52 2.59 11.40
CA GLN A 298 -25.76 1.81 12.38
C GLN A 298 -24.29 1.71 11.99
N THR A 299 -23.43 1.52 12.99
CA THR A 299 -22.00 1.27 12.76
C THR A 299 -21.66 -0.17 13.10
N LEU A 300 -21.14 -0.90 12.11
CA LEU A 300 -20.51 -2.18 12.33
C LEU A 300 -19.07 -1.96 12.76
N ARG A 301 -18.67 -2.53 13.89
CA ARG A 301 -17.26 -2.56 14.34
C ARG A 301 -16.79 -3.99 14.43
N TRP A 302 -15.55 -4.24 14.06
CA TRP A 302 -14.99 -5.58 14.15
C TRP A 302 -13.55 -5.62 14.62
N LYS A 303 -13.20 -6.76 15.21
CA LYS A 303 -11.84 -7.15 15.53
C LYS A 303 -11.61 -8.60 15.10
N PHE A 304 -10.50 -8.87 14.42
CA PHE A 304 -10.11 -10.19 13.95
C PHE A 304 -8.70 -10.55 14.41
N GLU A 305 -8.53 -11.81 14.82
CA GLU A 305 -7.23 -12.44 14.98
C GLU A 305 -7.18 -13.65 14.05
N SER A 306 -6.06 -13.82 13.36
CA SER A 306 -5.86 -14.94 12.45
C SER A 306 -4.54 -15.65 12.68
N ASP A 307 -4.54 -16.96 12.43
CA ASP A 307 -3.33 -17.80 12.44
C ASP A 307 -2.62 -17.89 11.08
N GLY A 308 -3.15 -17.23 10.03
CA GLY A 308 -2.60 -17.30 8.68
C GLY A 308 -3.01 -16.13 7.78
N HIS A 309 -2.51 -16.13 6.54
CA HIS A 309 -2.86 -15.12 5.54
C HIS A 309 -4.32 -15.27 5.09
N PHE A 310 -4.98 -14.16 4.77
CA PHE A 310 -6.34 -14.18 4.27
C PHE A 310 -6.69 -12.98 3.39
N CYS A 311 -7.69 -13.14 2.53
CA CYS A 311 -8.37 -12.01 1.87
C CYS A 311 -9.60 -11.63 2.68
N PHE A 312 -9.98 -10.36 2.63
CA PHE A 312 -11.14 -9.84 3.37
C PHE A 312 -11.95 -8.86 2.54
N ALA A 313 -13.27 -8.93 2.65
CA ALA A 313 -14.20 -7.94 2.09
C ALA A 313 -15.50 -7.94 2.90
N VAL A 314 -16.26 -6.86 2.82
CA VAL A 314 -17.65 -6.84 3.30
C VAL A 314 -18.55 -6.59 2.09
N HIS A 315 -19.48 -7.51 1.84
CA HIS A 315 -20.51 -7.36 0.83
C HIS A 315 -21.83 -6.97 1.49
N PHE A 316 -22.68 -6.25 0.78
CA PHE A 316 -24.03 -5.91 1.22
C PHE A 316 -25.06 -6.54 0.28
N LYS A 317 -26.10 -7.12 0.86
CA LYS A 317 -27.28 -7.67 0.16
C LYS A 317 -28.57 -7.21 0.85
N SER A 318 -29.60 -6.91 0.07
CA SER A 318 -30.94 -6.55 0.57
C SER A 318 -32.03 -7.16 -0.32
N GLY A 319 -32.77 -8.14 0.18
CA GLY A 319 -33.79 -8.84 -0.61
C GLY A 319 -33.22 -9.41 -1.91
N GLU A 320 -33.83 -9.08 -3.05
CA GLU A 320 -33.41 -9.53 -4.38
C GLU A 320 -32.32 -8.66 -5.04
N THR A 321 -31.86 -7.58 -4.40
CA THR A 321 -30.82 -6.72 -5.01
C THR A 321 -29.51 -7.48 -5.16
N PRO A 322 -28.79 -7.35 -6.30
CA PRO A 322 -27.47 -7.93 -6.46
C PRO A 322 -26.50 -7.51 -5.35
N SER A 323 -25.69 -8.46 -4.89
CA SER A 323 -24.65 -8.20 -3.89
C SER A 323 -23.65 -7.16 -4.40
N ARG A 324 -23.29 -6.19 -3.56
CA ARG A 324 -22.28 -5.17 -3.85
C ARG A 324 -21.23 -5.11 -2.76
N LEU A 325 -20.04 -4.61 -3.08
CA LEU A 325 -19.02 -4.31 -2.06
C LEU A 325 -19.48 -3.12 -1.20
N ALA A 326 -19.47 -3.32 0.12
CA ALA A 326 -19.74 -2.31 1.12
C ALA A 326 -18.44 -1.83 1.80
N TYR A 327 -17.40 -2.66 1.81
CA TYR A 327 -16.05 -2.35 2.26
C TYR A 327 -15.03 -2.80 1.21
N PRO A 328 -13.88 -2.14 1.04
CA PRO A 328 -12.92 -2.48 0.00
C PRO A 328 -12.39 -3.91 0.18
N LYS A 329 -12.26 -4.64 -0.94
CA LYS A 329 -11.63 -5.94 -0.94
C LYS A 329 -10.13 -5.79 -0.70
N LEU A 330 -9.64 -6.42 0.36
CA LEU A 330 -8.23 -6.54 0.72
C LEU A 330 -7.75 -7.93 0.28
N ASN A 331 -6.89 -7.96 -0.73
CA ASN A 331 -6.47 -9.22 -1.37
C ASN A 331 -5.40 -10.00 -0.58
N GLN A 332 -4.71 -9.36 0.36
CA GLN A 332 -3.65 -10.00 1.13
C GLN A 332 -3.48 -9.32 2.48
N ILE A 333 -4.05 -9.92 3.52
CA ILE A 333 -3.79 -9.55 4.91
C ILE A 333 -2.78 -10.55 5.49
N PRO A 334 -1.63 -10.09 6.02
CA PRO A 334 -0.63 -10.98 6.57
C PRO A 334 -1.10 -11.57 7.90
N GLY A 335 -0.93 -12.89 8.03
CA GLY A 335 -1.04 -13.57 9.32
C GLY A 335 0.18 -14.46 9.60
N PRO A 336 0.33 -14.98 10.82
CA PRO A 336 -0.55 -14.74 11.97
C PRO A 336 -0.54 -13.27 12.41
N THR A 337 -1.68 -12.77 12.87
CA THR A 337 -1.81 -11.37 13.30
C THR A 337 -1.12 -11.17 14.65
N PHE A 338 -0.11 -10.29 14.72
CA PHE A 338 0.55 -9.94 15.99
C PHE A 338 -0.34 -9.06 16.88
N VAL A 339 -1.06 -8.12 16.25
CA VAL A 339 -2.08 -7.26 16.86
C VAL A 339 -3.40 -7.51 16.13
N PRO A 340 -4.53 -7.64 16.86
CA PRO A 340 -5.82 -7.88 16.23
C PRO A 340 -6.13 -6.82 15.15
N PHE A 341 -6.52 -7.27 13.97
CA PHE A 341 -7.02 -6.40 12.91
C PHE A 341 -8.34 -5.77 13.36
N ASP A 342 -8.46 -4.45 13.36
CA ASP A 342 -9.71 -3.78 13.73
C ASP A 342 -10.15 -2.77 12.69
N ASP A 343 -11.47 -2.64 12.52
CA ASP A 343 -12.03 -1.57 11.70
C ASP A 343 -13.52 -1.36 11.96
N HIS A 344 -14.11 -0.43 11.22
CA HIS A 344 -15.54 -0.16 11.25
C HIS A 344 -16.11 0.24 9.88
N LEU A 345 -17.43 0.17 9.77
CA LEU A 345 -18.20 0.60 8.62
C LEU A 345 -19.53 1.18 9.07
N GLN A 346 -19.84 2.41 8.65
CA GLN A 346 -21.19 2.96 8.79
C GLN A 346 -22.09 2.40 7.70
N CYS A 347 -23.23 1.81 8.09
CA CYS A 347 -24.17 1.19 7.18
C CYS A 347 -24.93 2.23 6.37
N ASP A 348 -24.74 2.22 5.04
CA ASP A 348 -25.43 3.10 4.10
C ASP A 348 -26.86 2.66 3.76
N ALA A 349 -27.22 1.41 4.08
CA ALA A 349 -28.52 0.80 3.82
C ALA A 349 -28.88 -0.28 4.86
N THR A 350 -30.18 -0.53 5.02
CA THR A 350 -30.68 -1.63 5.86
C THR A 350 -30.62 -2.94 5.09
N GLY A 351 -30.05 -3.99 5.68
CA GLY A 351 -29.93 -5.30 5.05
C GLY A 351 -28.87 -6.18 5.71
N VAL A 352 -28.33 -7.14 4.97
CA VAL A 352 -27.31 -8.07 5.46
C VAL A 352 -25.93 -7.67 4.95
N TYR A 353 -25.01 -7.47 5.89
CA TYR A 353 -23.59 -7.26 5.65
C TYR A 353 -22.85 -8.59 5.83
N GLN A 354 -22.26 -9.09 4.75
CA GLN A 354 -21.54 -10.37 4.70
C GLN A 354 -20.03 -10.12 4.75
N PHE A 355 -19.45 -10.42 5.91
CA PHE A 355 -18.01 -10.43 6.13
C PHE A 355 -17.43 -11.68 5.47
N TRP A 356 -16.76 -11.49 4.34
CA TRP A 356 -16.19 -12.55 3.53
C TRP A 356 -14.70 -12.67 3.79
N PHE A 357 -14.25 -13.91 3.96
CA PHE A 357 -12.86 -14.28 4.16
C PHE A 357 -12.47 -15.36 3.16
N SER A 358 -11.31 -15.24 2.54
CA SER A 358 -10.78 -16.27 1.64
C SER A 358 -9.44 -16.80 2.10
N ASN A 359 -9.34 -18.14 2.05
CA ASN A 359 -8.15 -18.94 2.23
C ASN A 359 -7.75 -19.63 0.91
N GLU A 360 -8.12 -19.05 -0.23
CA GLU A 360 -7.90 -19.65 -1.56
C GLU A 360 -6.42 -19.77 -1.93
N HIS A 361 -5.55 -18.97 -1.30
CA HIS A 361 -4.11 -19.03 -1.51
C HIS A 361 -3.42 -20.16 -0.73
N ALA A 362 -4.06 -20.76 0.27
CA ALA A 362 -3.47 -21.83 1.06
C ALA A 362 -3.67 -23.21 0.40
N TRP A 363 -2.62 -24.02 0.43
CA TRP A 363 -2.65 -25.38 -0.13
C TRP A 363 -2.96 -26.45 0.91
N LEU A 364 -2.54 -26.23 2.17
CA LEU A 364 -2.65 -27.23 3.25
C LEU A 364 -3.26 -26.66 4.54
N HIS A 365 -2.97 -25.40 4.88
CA HIS A 365 -3.39 -24.80 6.15
C HIS A 365 -4.88 -24.44 6.13
N ALA A 366 -5.62 -24.91 7.16
CA ALA A 366 -6.96 -24.41 7.44
C ALA A 366 -6.86 -23.13 8.28
N LEU A 367 -7.32 -22.03 7.71
CA LEU A 367 -7.28 -20.71 8.31
C LEU A 367 -8.28 -20.62 9.47
N LYS A 368 -7.80 -20.23 10.65
CA LYS A 368 -8.67 -19.91 11.79
C LYS A 368 -8.75 -18.41 11.96
N ILE A 369 -9.97 -17.90 12.06
CA ILE A 369 -10.23 -16.50 12.36
C ILE A 369 -11.08 -16.43 13.62
N ARG A 370 -10.54 -15.79 14.65
CA ARG A 370 -11.29 -15.36 15.82
C ARG A 370 -11.79 -13.95 15.56
N HIS A 371 -13.07 -13.72 15.78
CA HIS A 371 -13.71 -12.46 15.45
C HIS A 371 -14.69 -11.99 16.52
N ARG A 372 -14.81 -10.67 16.62
CA ARG A 372 -15.90 -10.00 17.32
C ARG A 372 -16.45 -8.97 16.36
N ILE A 373 -17.75 -9.00 16.12
CA ILE A 373 -18.45 -8.01 15.31
C ILE A 373 -19.59 -7.47 16.18
N SER A 374 -19.65 -6.15 16.35
CA SER A 374 -20.70 -5.47 17.10
C SER A 374 -21.40 -4.45 16.22
N LYS A 375 -22.66 -4.17 16.59
CA LYS A 375 -23.51 -3.15 15.98
C LYS A 375 -23.74 -2.07 17.02
N GLU A 376 -23.49 -0.82 16.64
CA GLU A 376 -23.73 0.37 17.46
C GLU A 376 -24.74 1.29 16.80
#